data_AF-A0A1D8TNS0-F1
#
_entry.id   AF-A0A1D8TNS0-F1
#
_cell.length_a   1.000
_cell.length_b   1.000
_cell.length_c   1.000
_cell.angle_alpha   90.00
_cell.angle_beta   90.00
_cell.angle_gamma   90.00
#
_symmetry.space_group_name_H-M   'P 1'
#
loop_
_entity.id
_entity.type
_entity.pdbx_description
1 polymer ?
#
loop_
_entity_poly.entity_id
_entity_poly.type
_entity_poly.pdbx_seq_one_letter_code
_entity_poly.pdbx_strand_id
1 'polypeptide(L)'
;MGRQDQLEQLHWELQQTDKLAICAIVGMGGVGKTELALQYALKYQDNYPGGSCWLSVRGVDLGTQIVRFGRTELGLMIPDKLDFKDQVRYCWRNWPQGTVLILLDDVPEAEPLFVQALEMRKKLLGQDHPDVVKSLNNLGLLYYNQGRYHEAEPLFVQALKMRKALGENHPHVAESLNNLALLYHVQGHSDQAEPLFVEALV
;
A
#
# COMPACT_ATOMS: atom_id res chain seq x y z
N MET A 1 15.63 6.17 -18.49
CA MET A 1 14.40 6.70 -17.87
C MET A 1 14.52 6.52 -16.39
N GLY A 2 14.42 7.61 -15.62
CA GLY A 2 14.44 7.57 -14.17
C GLY A 2 13.16 6.95 -13.62
N ARG A 3 13.17 6.55 -12.34
CA ARG A 3 11.97 6.03 -11.66
C ARG A 3 10.85 7.07 -11.58
N GLN A 4 11.22 8.36 -11.49
CA GLN A 4 10.29 9.47 -11.53
C GLN A 4 9.53 9.54 -12.86
N ASP A 5 10.24 9.47 -13.99
CA ASP A 5 9.64 9.48 -15.33
C ASP A 5 8.61 8.35 -15.50
N GLN A 6 8.93 7.16 -14.95
CA GLN A 6 8.04 5.99 -14.98
C GLN A 6 6.76 6.23 -14.16
N LEU A 7 6.87 6.87 -12.99
CA LEU A 7 5.71 7.21 -12.15
C LEU A 7 4.81 8.27 -12.80
N GLU A 8 5.41 9.28 -13.44
CA GLU A 8 4.68 10.34 -14.12
C GLU A 8 3.96 9.81 -15.37
N GLN A 9 4.62 8.95 -16.14
CA GLN A 9 3.99 8.27 -17.26
C GLN A 9 2.80 7.41 -16.82
N LEU A 10 2.98 6.58 -15.79
CA LEU A 10 1.90 5.75 -15.26
C LEU A 10 0.72 6.59 -14.75
N HIS A 11 1.02 7.73 -14.10
CA HIS A 11 -0.02 8.66 -13.65
C HIS A 11 -0.81 9.21 -14.83
N TRP A 12 -0.11 9.71 -15.85
CA TRP A 12 -0.75 10.27 -17.04
C TRP A 12 -1.67 9.25 -17.71
N GLU A 13 -1.23 8.00 -17.85
CA GLU A 13 -2.03 6.91 -18.43
C GLU A 13 -3.30 6.62 -17.61
N LEU A 14 -3.20 6.59 -16.28
CA LEU A 14 -4.33 6.27 -15.39
C LEU A 14 -5.36 7.40 -15.29
N GLN A 15 -4.95 8.65 -15.43
CA GLN A 15 -5.87 9.80 -15.40
C GLN A 15 -6.74 9.94 -16.67
N GLN A 16 -6.48 9.16 -17.72
CA GLN A 16 -7.30 9.19 -18.95
C GLN A 16 -8.57 8.31 -18.88
N THR A 17 -8.82 7.61 -17.77
CA THR A 17 -9.97 6.68 -17.63
C THR A 17 -11.03 7.22 -16.67
N ASP A 18 -12.29 7.24 -17.10
CA ASP A 18 -13.39 7.85 -16.34
C ASP A 18 -13.87 6.96 -15.17
N LYS A 19 -13.97 7.60 -13.99
CA LYS A 19 -14.64 7.19 -12.73
C LYS A 19 -14.12 5.96 -11.98
N LEU A 20 -13.36 5.06 -12.60
CA LEU A 20 -12.73 3.93 -11.90
C LEU A 20 -11.34 3.68 -12.52
N ALA A 21 -10.29 4.10 -11.81
CA ALA A 21 -8.92 3.86 -12.24
C ALA A 21 -8.52 2.42 -11.87
N ILE A 22 -8.92 1.45 -12.69
CA ILE A 22 -8.39 0.09 -12.59
C ILE A 22 -7.04 0.07 -13.31
N CYS A 23 -5.96 -0.04 -12.55
CA CYS A 23 -4.64 -0.27 -13.08
C CYS A 23 -4.32 -1.77 -12.99
N ALA A 24 -4.42 -2.48 -14.11
CA ALA A 24 -3.89 -3.82 -14.21
C ALA A 24 -2.41 -3.71 -14.60
N ILE A 25 -1.49 -3.95 -13.66
CA ILE A 25 -0.06 -4.01 -13.98
C ILE A 25 0.21 -5.42 -14.47
N VAL A 26 -0.14 -5.67 -15.74
CA VAL A 26 0.03 -6.97 -16.39
C VAL A 26 1.07 -6.82 -17.49
N GLY A 27 2.08 -7.69 -17.47
CA GLY A 27 3.13 -7.69 -18.49
C GLY A 27 4.43 -7.02 -18.02
N MET A 28 5.30 -7.86 -17.49
CA MET A 28 6.76 -7.97 -17.56
C MET A 28 7.22 -8.46 -16.16
N GLY A 29 7.94 -9.57 -16.07
CA GLY A 29 8.19 -10.21 -14.77
C GLY A 29 8.98 -9.33 -13.77
N GLY A 30 8.57 -9.35 -12.51
CA GLY A 30 9.46 -9.10 -11.36
C GLY A 30 9.03 -8.05 -10.35
N VAL A 31 9.59 -8.20 -9.14
CA VAL A 31 9.47 -7.36 -7.93
C VAL A 31 9.56 -5.84 -8.19
N GLY A 32 10.25 -5.42 -9.26
CA GLY A 32 10.38 -4.00 -9.61
C GLY A 32 9.06 -3.32 -10.03
N LYS A 33 8.08 -4.08 -10.54
CA LYS A 33 6.75 -3.54 -10.84
C LYS A 33 5.89 -3.40 -9.62
N THR A 34 5.89 -4.41 -8.76
CA THR A 34 5.27 -4.33 -7.44
C THR A 34 5.82 -3.11 -6.71
N GLU A 35 7.14 -2.91 -6.66
CA GLU A 35 7.73 -1.71 -6.07
C GLU A 35 7.26 -0.41 -6.75
N LEU A 36 7.19 -0.35 -8.09
CA LEU A 36 6.71 0.83 -8.80
C LEU A 36 5.23 1.14 -8.48
N ALA A 37 4.40 0.11 -8.41
CA ALA A 37 2.98 0.20 -8.09
C ALA A 37 2.74 0.65 -6.64
N LEU A 38 3.53 0.11 -5.70
CA LEU A 38 3.50 0.53 -4.29
C LEU A 38 3.89 2.01 -4.17
N GLN A 39 4.93 2.44 -4.90
CA GLN A 39 5.35 3.84 -4.92
C GLN A 39 4.31 4.75 -5.57
N TYR A 40 3.65 4.28 -6.63
CA TYR A 40 2.57 5.00 -7.27
C TYR A 40 1.37 5.19 -6.33
N ALA A 41 0.92 4.11 -5.68
CA ALA A 41 -0.22 4.12 -4.78
C ALA A 41 -0.03 5.13 -3.64
N LEU A 42 1.19 5.24 -3.10
CA LEU A 42 1.53 6.26 -2.11
C LEU A 42 1.55 7.67 -2.69
N LYS A 43 2.34 7.87 -3.75
CA LYS A 43 2.63 9.21 -4.26
C LYS A 43 1.37 9.93 -4.71
N TYR A 44 0.39 9.18 -5.20
CA TYR A 44 -0.88 9.71 -5.71
C TYR A 44 -2.07 9.24 -4.89
N GLN A 45 -1.89 8.89 -3.61
CA GLN A 45 -2.98 8.38 -2.77
C GLN A 45 -4.15 9.35 -2.68
N ASP A 46 -3.88 10.65 -2.58
CA ASP A 46 -4.90 11.70 -2.49
C ASP A 46 -5.78 11.80 -3.75
N ASN A 47 -5.33 11.26 -4.88
CA ASN A 47 -6.13 11.15 -6.11
C ASN A 47 -7.18 10.02 -6.04
N TYR A 48 -7.12 9.18 -5.01
CA TYR A 48 -7.97 8.00 -4.83
C TYR A 48 -8.71 8.02 -3.48
N PRO A 49 -9.67 8.95 -3.28
CA PRO A 49 -10.40 9.09 -2.03
C PRO A 49 -11.28 7.87 -1.68
N GLY A 50 -11.55 6.98 -2.64
CA GLY A 50 -12.19 5.69 -2.39
C GLY A 50 -11.23 4.60 -1.89
N GLY A 51 -9.93 4.92 -1.72
CA GLY A 51 -8.89 4.00 -1.27
C GLY A 51 -8.23 3.21 -2.38
N SER A 52 -7.28 2.35 -2.00
CA SER A 52 -6.55 1.45 -2.89
C SER A 52 -6.79 -0.01 -2.51
N CYS A 53 -7.02 -0.87 -3.50
CA CYS A 53 -7.21 -2.30 -3.31
C CYS A 53 -6.21 -3.09 -4.15
N TRP A 54 -5.35 -3.86 -3.48
CA TRP A 54 -4.41 -4.75 -4.14
C TRP A 54 -4.99 -6.17 -4.26
N LEU A 55 -5.05 -6.69 -5.48
CA LEU A 55 -5.56 -8.02 -5.78
C LEU A 55 -4.49 -8.83 -6.51
N SER A 56 -4.25 -10.06 -6.04
CA SER A 56 -3.40 -11.00 -6.76
C SER A 56 -4.16 -11.61 -7.92
N VAL A 57 -3.60 -11.60 -9.12
CA VAL A 57 -4.20 -12.27 -10.29
C VAL A 57 -3.90 -13.77 -10.32
N ARG A 58 -2.97 -14.25 -9.47
CA ARG A 58 -2.62 -15.66 -9.32
C ARG A 58 -3.02 -16.17 -7.93
N GLY A 59 -3.69 -17.32 -7.85
CA GLY A 59 -4.11 -17.95 -6.59
C GLY A 59 -5.61 -17.88 -6.34
N VAL A 60 -6.01 -17.31 -5.20
CA VAL A 60 -7.41 -17.17 -4.77
C VAL A 60 -8.18 -16.31 -5.76
N ASP A 61 -9.45 -16.64 -6.04
CA ASP A 61 -10.26 -15.86 -6.98
C ASP A 61 -10.44 -14.40 -6.51
N LEU A 62 -10.54 -13.48 -7.47
CA LEU A 62 -10.65 -12.04 -7.18
C LEU A 62 -11.88 -11.69 -6.34
N GLY A 63 -13.00 -12.43 -6.49
CA GLY A 63 -14.22 -12.20 -5.72
C GLY A 63 -14.01 -12.49 -4.23
N THR A 64 -13.33 -13.60 -3.90
CA THR A 64 -12.98 -13.93 -2.52
C THR A 64 -12.02 -12.90 -1.93
N GLN A 65 -11.06 -12.41 -2.71
CA GLN A 65 -10.16 -11.34 -2.28
C GLN A 65 -10.93 -10.03 -2.01
N ILE A 66 -11.90 -9.67 -2.85
CA ILE A 66 -12.77 -8.49 -2.64
C ILE A 66 -13.62 -8.65 -1.38
N VAL A 67 -14.23 -9.81 -1.14
CA VAL A 67 -15.06 -10.06 0.06
C VAL A 67 -14.20 -10.02 1.32
N ARG A 68 -13.00 -10.62 1.28
CA ARG A 68 -12.03 -10.53 2.38
C ARG A 68 -11.65 -9.08 2.64
N PHE A 69 -11.24 -8.34 1.60
CA PHE A 69 -10.86 -6.93 1.71
C PHE A 69 -12.01 -6.09 2.28
N GLY A 70 -13.24 -6.33 1.82
CA GLY A 70 -14.43 -5.69 2.35
C GLY A 70 -14.60 -5.90 3.85
N ARG A 71 -14.38 -7.12 4.34
CA ARG A 71 -14.49 -7.46 5.77
C ARG A 71 -13.35 -6.90 6.61
N THR A 72 -12.12 -7.12 6.18
CA THR A 72 -10.94 -6.82 6.98
C THR A 72 -10.57 -5.34 6.92
N GLU A 73 -10.66 -4.74 5.73
CA GLU A 73 -10.05 -3.44 5.46
C GLU A 73 -11.05 -2.31 5.34
N LEU A 74 -12.23 -2.60 4.79
CA LEU A 74 -13.32 -1.63 4.72
C LEU A 74 -14.27 -1.73 5.93
N GLY A 75 -14.06 -2.70 6.83
CA GLY A 75 -14.92 -2.92 8.00
C GLY A 75 -16.38 -3.26 7.64
N LEU A 76 -16.64 -3.78 6.45
CA LEU A 76 -17.98 -4.08 5.98
C LEU A 76 -18.55 -5.31 6.70
N MET A 77 -19.72 -5.13 7.31
CA MET A 77 -20.51 -6.24 7.86
C MET A 77 -21.25 -6.99 6.74
N ILE A 78 -20.52 -7.76 5.94
CA ILE A 78 -21.06 -8.53 4.81
C ILE A 78 -21.86 -9.73 5.35
N PRO A 79 -23.19 -9.81 5.13
CA PRO A 79 -24.01 -10.88 5.70
C PRO A 79 -23.66 -12.26 5.09
N ASP A 80 -23.34 -13.24 5.94
CA ASP A 80 -22.97 -14.61 5.51
C ASP A 80 -24.09 -15.36 4.78
N LYS A 81 -25.35 -14.94 4.97
CA LYS A 81 -26.52 -15.51 4.29
C LYS A 81 -26.62 -15.14 2.81
N LEU A 82 -25.88 -14.13 2.36
CA LEU A 82 -25.84 -13.76 0.95
C LEU A 82 -25.08 -14.82 0.16
N ASP A 83 -25.54 -15.10 -1.05
CA ASP A 83 -24.73 -15.89 -1.97
C ASP A 83 -23.43 -15.15 -2.31
N PHE A 84 -22.43 -15.88 -2.79
CA PHE A 84 -21.11 -15.32 -3.05
C PHE A 84 -21.13 -14.11 -4.01
N LYS A 85 -21.98 -14.15 -5.03
CA LYS A 85 -22.10 -13.05 -6.00
C LYS A 85 -22.70 -11.81 -5.35
N ASP A 86 -23.68 -11.99 -4.47
CA ASP A 86 -24.27 -10.92 -3.67
C ASP A 86 -23.32 -10.37 -2.61
N GLN A 87 -22.44 -11.19 -2.04
CA GLN A 87 -21.37 -10.71 -1.15
C GLN A 87 -20.40 -9.80 -1.91
N VAL A 88 -19.98 -10.16 -3.12
CA VAL A 88 -19.13 -9.31 -3.96
C VAL A 88 -19.87 -8.02 -4.35
N ARG A 89 -21.14 -8.09 -4.77
CA ARG A 89 -21.96 -6.89 -5.05
C ARG A 89 -22.11 -6.00 -3.82
N TYR A 90 -22.26 -6.59 -2.64
CA TYR A 90 -22.36 -5.86 -1.39
C TYR A 90 -21.09 -5.04 -1.14
N CYS A 91 -19.91 -5.62 -1.38
CA CYS A 91 -18.64 -4.88 -1.30
C CYS A 91 -18.64 -3.66 -2.20
N TRP A 92 -18.98 -3.83 -3.49
CA TRP A 92 -18.98 -2.73 -4.45
C TRP A 92 -20.01 -1.64 -4.13
N ARG A 93 -21.16 -2.01 -3.59
CA ARG A 93 -22.22 -1.06 -3.22
C ARG A 93 -21.89 -0.24 -1.98
N ASN A 94 -21.12 -0.81 -1.06
CA ASN A 94 -20.76 -0.18 0.20
C ASN A 94 -19.30 0.26 0.23
N TRP A 95 -18.62 0.25 -0.93
CA TRP A 95 -17.26 0.76 -1.04
C TRP A 95 -17.26 2.28 -0.75
N PRO A 96 -16.24 2.81 -0.03
CA PRO A 96 -16.09 4.25 0.17
C PRO A 96 -16.26 5.06 -1.13
N GLN A 97 -16.95 6.20 -1.04
CA GLN A 97 -17.17 7.03 -2.22
C GLN A 97 -15.85 7.67 -2.71
N GLY A 98 -15.69 7.73 -4.03
CA GLY A 98 -14.52 8.35 -4.66
C GLY A 98 -13.90 7.46 -5.72
N THR A 99 -12.86 7.97 -6.38
CA THR A 99 -12.03 7.15 -7.28
C THR A 99 -11.28 6.12 -6.44
N VAL A 100 -11.34 4.86 -6.85
CA VAL A 100 -10.62 3.75 -6.21
C VAL A 100 -9.47 3.32 -7.13
N LEU A 101 -8.28 3.12 -6.57
CA LEU A 101 -7.15 2.51 -7.27
C LEU A 101 -7.19 0.99 -7.06
N ILE A 102 -7.52 0.23 -8.10
CA ILE A 102 -7.42 -1.24 -8.04
C ILE A 102 -6.12 -1.65 -8.73
N LEU A 103 -5.25 -2.33 -8.00
CA LEU A 103 -3.97 -2.84 -8.48
C LEU A 103 -4.06 -4.36 -8.62
N LEU A 104 -3.98 -4.84 -9.86
CA LEU A 104 -3.89 -6.27 -10.14
C LEU A 104 -2.41 -6.65 -10.29
N ASP A 105 -1.89 -7.44 -9.35
CA ASP A 105 -0.49 -7.91 -9.35
C ASP A 105 -0.41 -9.40 -9.69
N ASP A 106 0.38 -9.73 -10.72
CA ASP A 106 0.60 -11.09 -11.18
C ASP A 106 1.91 -11.70 -10.66
N VAL A 107 2.67 -10.97 -9.84
CA VAL A 107 3.90 -11.45 -9.22
C VAL A 107 3.55 -12.54 -8.19
N PRO A 108 4.02 -13.78 -8.39
CA PRO A 108 3.81 -14.84 -7.41
C PRO A 108 4.48 -14.43 -6.10
N GLU A 109 3.70 -14.42 -5.01
CA GLU A 109 4.21 -14.39 -3.63
C GLU A 109 5.27 -13.29 -3.39
N ALA A 110 4.95 -12.05 -3.72
CA ALA A 110 5.85 -10.91 -3.49
C ALA A 110 6.34 -10.83 -2.04
N GLU A 111 5.47 -11.15 -1.07
CA GLU A 111 5.77 -11.12 0.36
C GLU A 111 6.99 -11.97 0.75
N PRO A 112 7.06 -13.28 0.45
CA PRO A 112 8.28 -14.07 0.67
C PRO A 112 9.55 -13.43 0.12
N LEU A 113 9.49 -12.78 -1.05
CA LEU A 113 10.66 -12.11 -1.64
C LEU A 113 11.05 -10.84 -0.88
N PHE A 114 10.09 -10.00 -0.48
CA PHE A 114 10.34 -8.81 0.33
C PHE A 114 10.87 -9.18 1.73
N VAL A 115 10.31 -10.22 2.35
CA VAL A 115 10.79 -10.75 3.64
C VAL A 115 12.21 -11.30 3.51
N GLN A 116 12.48 -12.14 2.51
CA GLN A 116 13.83 -12.68 2.28
C GLN A 116 14.84 -11.55 1.99
N ALA A 117 14.46 -10.54 1.20
CA ALA A 117 15.30 -9.40 0.90
C ALA A 117 15.60 -8.56 2.15
N LEU A 118 14.60 -8.34 3.02
CA LEU A 118 14.77 -7.65 4.29
C LEU A 118 15.75 -8.40 5.20
N GLU A 119 15.56 -9.71 5.39
CA GLU A 119 16.43 -10.53 6.25
C GLU A 119 17.86 -10.63 5.70
N MET A 120 18.02 -10.74 4.38
CA MET A 120 19.32 -10.72 3.74
C MET A 120 20.03 -9.37 3.95
N ARG A 121 19.34 -8.24 3.80
CA ARG A 121 19.91 -6.90 4.02
C ARG A 121 20.28 -6.66 5.48
N LYS A 122 19.44 -7.08 6.43
CA LYS A 122 19.78 -7.03 7.87
C LYS A 122 21.07 -7.80 8.15
N LYS A 123 21.20 -9.02 7.60
CA LYS A 123 22.37 -9.89 7.81
C LYS A 123 23.64 -9.34 7.16
N LEU A 124 23.55 -8.77 5.96
CA LEU A 124 24.71 -8.34 5.18
C LEU A 124 25.18 -6.92 5.53
N LEU A 125 24.24 -6.02 5.81
CA LEU A 125 24.51 -4.58 5.92
C LEU A 125 24.39 -4.06 7.36
N GLY A 126 23.84 -4.87 8.26
CA GLY A 126 23.52 -4.47 9.63
C GLY A 126 22.14 -3.82 9.73
N GLN A 127 21.59 -3.84 10.94
CA GLN A 127 20.20 -3.44 11.19
C GLN A 127 19.93 -1.98 10.82
N ASP A 128 20.89 -1.08 11.02
CA ASP A 128 20.73 0.38 10.86
C ASP A 128 20.99 0.88 9.43
N HIS A 129 21.26 -0.02 8.48
CA HIS A 129 21.61 0.38 7.11
C HIS A 129 20.40 0.99 6.36
N PRO A 130 20.58 2.05 5.55
CA PRO A 130 19.49 2.68 4.78
C PRO A 130 18.69 1.70 3.90
N ASP A 131 19.33 0.68 3.34
CA ASP A 131 18.64 -0.35 2.54
C ASP A 131 17.71 -1.25 3.37
N VAL A 132 17.99 -1.43 4.66
CA VAL A 132 17.09 -2.12 5.60
C VAL A 132 15.85 -1.26 5.82
N VAL A 133 16.02 0.04 6.03
CA VAL A 133 14.90 1.00 6.14
C VAL A 133 14.03 0.96 4.88
N LYS A 134 14.65 0.96 3.69
CA LYS A 134 13.93 0.86 2.42
C LYS A 134 13.16 -0.46 2.31
N SER A 135 13.76 -1.58 2.72
CA SER A 135 13.06 -2.88 2.77
C SER A 135 11.87 -2.87 3.71
N LEU A 136 12.02 -2.29 4.92
CA LEU A 136 10.94 -2.18 5.90
C LEU A 136 9.77 -1.38 5.34
N ASN A 137 10.05 -0.22 4.73
CA ASN A 137 9.03 0.58 4.06
C ASN A 137 8.35 -0.21 2.94
N ASN A 138 9.11 -0.85 2.04
CA ASN A 138 8.52 -1.59 0.93
C ASN A 138 7.65 -2.76 1.39
N LEU A 139 8.05 -3.50 2.43
CA LEU A 139 7.24 -4.58 3.00
C LEU A 139 6.01 -4.03 3.74
N GLY A 140 6.18 -2.94 4.50
CA GLY A 140 5.07 -2.23 5.14
C GLY A 140 4.03 -1.76 4.11
N LEU A 141 4.49 -1.27 2.96
CA LEU A 141 3.62 -0.87 1.86
C LEU A 141 2.92 -2.02 1.18
N LEU A 142 3.61 -3.15 1.03
CA LEU A 142 2.99 -4.36 0.51
C LEU A 142 1.81 -4.77 1.41
N TYR A 143 2.01 -4.76 2.73
CA TYR A 143 0.93 -5.06 3.68
C TYR A 143 -0.16 -4.00 3.70
N TYR A 144 0.20 -2.72 3.74
CA TYR A 144 -0.75 -1.60 3.70
C TYR A 144 -1.66 -1.67 2.46
N ASN A 145 -1.10 -1.93 1.27
CA ASN A 145 -1.88 -2.02 0.04
C ASN A 145 -2.74 -3.30 -0.05
N GLN A 146 -2.33 -4.37 0.63
CA GLN A 146 -3.17 -5.55 0.86
C GLN A 146 -4.20 -5.33 1.98
N GLY A 147 -4.22 -4.12 2.57
CA GLY A 147 -5.02 -3.71 3.72
C GLY A 147 -4.56 -4.30 5.05
N ARG A 148 -3.52 -5.13 5.10
CA ARG A 148 -2.99 -5.74 6.33
C ARG A 148 -2.29 -4.72 7.24
N TYR A 149 -3.04 -3.73 7.76
CA TYR A 149 -2.51 -2.57 8.48
C TYR A 149 -1.82 -2.96 9.77
N HIS A 150 -2.33 -3.97 10.49
CA HIS A 150 -1.69 -4.52 11.68
C HIS A 150 -0.28 -5.08 11.41
N GLU A 151 -0.03 -5.59 10.20
CA GLU A 151 1.30 -6.10 9.81
C GLU A 151 2.19 -4.99 9.24
N ALA A 152 1.59 -3.96 8.64
CA ALA A 152 2.28 -2.79 8.11
C ALA A 152 2.79 -1.84 9.20
N GLU A 153 1.99 -1.58 10.23
CA GLU A 153 2.29 -0.63 11.30
C GLU A 153 3.66 -0.85 11.97
N PRO A 154 4.02 -2.05 12.47
CA PRO A 154 5.32 -2.25 13.11
C PRO A 154 6.50 -2.00 12.17
N LEU A 155 6.33 -2.21 10.86
CA LEU A 155 7.37 -1.97 9.85
C LEU A 155 7.57 -0.47 9.62
N PHE A 156 6.49 0.30 9.51
CA PHE A 156 6.57 1.76 9.39
C PHE A 156 7.11 2.43 10.64
N VAL A 157 6.67 1.99 11.82
CA VAL A 157 7.22 2.47 13.11
C VAL A 157 8.72 2.20 13.20
N GLN A 158 9.15 0.99 12.81
CA GLN A 158 10.57 0.65 12.81
C GLN A 158 11.37 1.53 11.83
N ALA A 159 10.88 1.69 10.59
CA ALA A 159 11.54 2.52 9.59
C ALA A 159 11.63 4.01 10.02
N LEU A 160 10.57 4.54 10.62
CA LEU A 160 10.53 5.91 11.15
C LEU A 160 11.57 6.10 12.26
N LYS A 161 11.62 5.18 13.24
CA LYS A 161 12.59 5.23 14.34
C LYS A 161 14.02 5.26 13.82
N MET A 162 14.34 4.44 12.82
CA MET A 162 15.67 4.39 12.22
C MET A 162 16.02 5.68 11.48
N ARG A 163 15.06 6.28 10.76
CA ARG A 163 15.29 7.55 10.05
C ARG A 163 15.48 8.72 11.01
N LYS A 164 14.70 8.78 12.09
CA LYS A 164 14.87 9.80 13.15
C LYS A 164 16.23 9.69 13.85
N ALA A 165 16.80 8.48 13.96
CA ALA A 165 18.15 8.31 14.51
C ALA A 165 19.25 8.97 13.65
N LEU A 166 18.99 9.28 12.38
CA LEU A 166 19.88 10.06 11.51
C LEU A 166 19.71 11.58 11.68
N GLY A 167 18.75 12.01 12.51
CA GLY A 167 18.36 13.39 12.73
C GLY A 167 16.89 13.62 12.35
N GLU A 168 16.17 14.38 13.18
CA GLU A 168 14.73 14.66 13.00
C GLU A 168 14.43 15.33 11.65
N ASN A 169 15.36 16.11 11.09
CA ASN A 169 15.20 16.82 9.82
C ASN A 169 15.71 16.02 8.60
N HIS A 170 15.98 14.72 8.74
CA HIS A 170 16.49 13.93 7.63
C HIS A 170 15.45 13.85 6.48
N PRO A 171 15.82 13.98 5.20
CA PRO A 171 14.88 14.07 4.06
C PRO A 171 13.86 12.93 3.91
N HIS A 172 14.04 11.83 4.63
CA HIS A 172 13.17 10.65 4.59
C HIS A 172 12.28 10.50 5.83
N VAL A 173 12.47 11.32 6.87
CA VAL A 173 11.61 11.31 8.08
C VAL A 173 10.18 11.67 7.69
N ALA A 174 9.99 12.75 6.92
CA ALA A 174 8.68 13.16 6.41
C ALA A 174 7.95 12.05 5.64
N GLU A 175 8.67 11.30 4.80
CA GLU A 175 8.08 10.17 4.07
C GLU A 175 7.58 9.06 5.02
N SER A 176 8.37 8.72 6.05
CA SER A 176 7.96 7.70 7.04
C SER A 176 6.82 8.18 7.93
N LEU A 177 6.81 9.46 8.31
CA LEU A 177 5.71 10.08 9.04
C LEU A 177 4.42 10.02 8.23
N ASN A 178 4.47 10.40 6.95
CA ASN A 178 3.32 10.32 6.06
C ASN A 178 2.80 8.89 5.90
N ASN A 179 3.66 7.90 5.68
CA ASN A 179 3.21 6.50 5.55
C ASN A 179 2.49 6.00 6.81
N LEU A 180 3.00 6.35 8.00
CA LEU A 180 2.37 5.97 9.26
C LEU A 180 1.08 6.76 9.52
N ALA A 181 1.05 8.05 9.17
CA ALA A 181 -0.12 8.90 9.27
C ALA A 181 -1.26 8.40 8.36
N LEU A 182 -0.95 8.05 7.11
CA LEU A 182 -1.89 7.48 6.16
C LEU A 182 -2.45 6.15 6.68
N LEU A 183 -1.60 5.29 7.26
CA LEU A 183 -2.03 4.03 7.90
C LEU A 183 -3.05 4.27 9.02
N TYR A 184 -2.87 5.28 9.87
CA TYR A 184 -3.85 5.60 10.90
C TYR A 184 -5.10 6.28 10.34
N HIS A 185 -4.94 7.13 9.32
CA HIS A 185 -6.04 7.84 8.68
C HIS A 185 -7.03 6.87 8.03
N VAL A 186 -6.55 5.89 7.27
CA VAL A 186 -7.43 4.90 6.60
C VAL A 186 -8.14 3.98 7.59
N GLN A 187 -7.61 3.81 8.79
CA GLN A 187 -8.25 3.07 9.89
C GLN A 187 -9.21 3.95 10.72
N GLY A 188 -9.37 5.23 10.37
CA GLY A 188 -10.25 6.16 11.08
C GLY A 188 -9.65 6.77 12.34
N HIS A 189 -8.37 6.51 12.65
CA HIS A 189 -7.66 7.05 13.81
C HIS A 189 -7.07 8.43 13.51
N SER A 190 -7.94 9.42 13.32
CA SER A 190 -7.54 10.78 12.95
C SER A 190 -6.69 11.46 14.02
N ASP A 191 -6.93 11.13 15.29
CA ASP A 191 -6.17 11.59 16.46
C ASP A 191 -4.71 11.13 16.45
N GLN A 192 -4.42 9.97 15.85
CA GLN A 192 -3.07 9.46 15.67
C GLN A 192 -2.43 9.96 14.36
N ALA A 193 -3.24 10.15 13.31
CA ALA A 193 -2.75 10.57 11.99
C ALA A 193 -2.37 12.05 11.92
N GLU A 194 -3.21 12.94 12.44
CA GLU A 194 -3.03 14.39 12.39
C GLU A 194 -1.67 14.88 12.93
N PRO A 195 -1.20 14.47 14.14
CA PRO A 195 0.09 14.93 14.64
C PRO A 195 1.27 14.48 13.75
N LEU A 196 1.18 13.29 13.14
CA LEU A 196 2.21 12.77 12.24
C LEU A 196 2.25 13.55 10.92
N PHE A 197 1.09 13.92 10.38
CA PHE A 197 1.02 14.78 9.19
C PHE A 197 1.59 16.17 9.48
N VAL A 198 1.26 16.77 10.62
CA VAL A 198 1.81 18.06 11.03
C VAL A 198 3.33 17.99 11.16
N GLU A 199 3.84 16.93 11.79
CA GLU A 199 5.28 16.73 11.93
C GLU A 199 5.98 16.56 10.58
N ALA A 200 5.35 15.92 9.60
CA ALA A 200 5.91 15.74 8.26
C ALA A 200 6.05 17.03 7.43
N LEU A 201 5.41 18.13 7.87
CA LEU A 201 5.42 19.43 7.19
C LEU A 201 6.50 20.41 7.69
N VAL A 202 7.18 20.07 8.79
CA VAL A 202 8.20 20.91 9.45
C VAL A 202 9.59 20.58 8.91
#